data_AF-A0A6P1TNC5-F1
#
_entry.id   AF-A0A6P1TNC5-F1
#
_cell.length_a   1.000
_cell.length_b   1.000
_cell.length_c   1.000
_cell.angle_alpha   90.00
_cell.angle_beta   90.00
_cell.angle_gamma   90.00
#
_symmetry.space_group_name_H-M   'P 1'
#
loop_
_entity.id
_entity.type
_entity.pdbx_description
1 polymer ?
#
loop_
_entity_poly.entity_id
_entity_poly.type
_entity_poly.pdbx_seq_one_letter_code
_entity_poly.pdbx_strand_id
1 'polypeptide(L)'
;MGFGFTVPLNESNRLYNYSLAKGALLDAGVYPITYAVHLMGQLPLQVMATGVFLDSGIDVQNCILFKFDTDVIAMLSSAINAEVGK
;
A
#
# COMPACT_ATOMS: atom_id res chain seq x y z
N MET A 1 8.83 6.39 0.87
CA MET A 1 7.73 7.04 1.61
C MET A 1 6.77 5.96 2.11
N GLY A 2 6.41 5.98 3.39
CA GLY A 2 5.42 5.06 3.96
C GLY A 2 4.15 5.80 4.38
N PHE A 3 2.98 5.21 4.17
CA PHE A 3 1.72 5.72 4.73
C PHE A 3 0.84 4.57 5.25
N GLY A 4 0.42 4.67 6.50
CA GLY A 4 -0.44 3.65 7.09
C GLY A 4 -1.14 4.14 8.35
N PHE A 5 -2.19 3.43 8.74
CA PHE A 5 -3.02 3.79 9.88
C PHE A 5 -3.63 2.54 10.54
N THR A 6 -3.98 2.67 11.81
CA THR A 6 -4.66 1.61 12.58
C THR A 6 -6.08 2.06 12.86
N VAL A 7 -7.03 1.15 12.66
CA VAL A 7 -8.44 1.35 12.98
C VAL A 7 -8.91 0.22 13.89
N PRO A 8 -9.57 0.51 15.02
CA PRO A 8 -10.06 -0.51 15.93
C PRO A 8 -10.85 -1.59 15.21
N LEU A 9 -10.54 -2.85 15.54
CA LEU A 9 -11.30 -4.02 15.12
C LEU A 9 -12.72 -3.90 15.67
N ASN A 10 -13.64 -3.54 14.80
CA ASN A 10 -15.07 -3.60 15.04
C ASN A 10 -15.62 -4.46 13.89
N GLU A 11 -16.35 -5.52 14.19
CA GLU A 11 -16.86 -6.46 13.17
C GLU A 11 -17.83 -5.80 12.17
N SER A 12 -18.40 -4.66 12.55
CA SER A 12 -19.21 -3.80 11.66
C SER A 12 -18.37 -2.81 10.84
N ASN A 13 -17.04 -2.82 11.00
CA ASN A 13 -16.18 -1.83 10.40
C ASN A 13 -15.98 -2.14 8.92
N ARG A 14 -16.46 -1.22 8.08
CA ARG A 14 -16.39 -1.30 6.61
C ARG A 14 -15.00 -1.59 6.06
N LEU A 15 -13.93 -1.45 6.84
CA LEU A 15 -12.54 -1.63 6.41
C LEU A 15 -12.13 -3.10 6.19
N TYR A 16 -12.87 -4.05 6.77
CA TYR A 16 -12.57 -5.48 6.63
C TYR A 16 -13.50 -6.20 5.63
N ASN A 17 -14.33 -5.44 4.91
CA ASN A 17 -15.25 -6.02 3.94
C ASN A 17 -14.56 -6.09 2.57
N TYR A 18 -14.14 -7.31 2.18
CA TYR A 18 -13.53 -7.60 0.89
C TYR A 18 -14.40 -7.15 -0.30
N SER A 19 -15.74 -7.24 -0.17
CA SER A 19 -16.69 -6.80 -1.20
C SER A 19 -16.68 -5.29 -1.45
N LEU A 20 -16.00 -4.49 -0.61
CA LEU A 20 -15.79 -3.06 -0.81
C LEU A 20 -14.42 -2.74 -1.44
N ALA A 21 -13.72 -3.75 -1.98
CA ALA A 21 -12.40 -3.62 -2.63
C ALA A 21 -11.33 -2.98 -1.75
N LYS A 22 -11.29 -3.32 -0.46
CA LYS A 22 -10.43 -2.67 0.53
C LYS A 22 -9.12 -3.39 0.79
N GLY A 23 -8.16 -2.66 1.33
CA GLY A 23 -6.80 -3.14 1.58
C GLY A 23 -5.81 -1.99 1.69
N ALA A 24 -4.65 -2.24 2.30
CA ALA A 24 -3.62 -1.23 2.53
C ALA A 24 -3.23 -0.54 1.23
N LEU A 25 -3.13 -1.28 0.13
CA LEU A 25 -2.75 -0.74 -1.17
C LEU A 25 -3.75 0.30 -1.68
N LEU A 26 -5.06 -0.01 -1.64
CA LEU A 26 -6.07 0.92 -2.16
C LEU A 26 -6.37 2.06 -1.18
N ASP A 27 -6.47 1.75 0.11
CA ASP A 27 -6.89 2.72 1.12
C ASP A 27 -5.74 3.67 1.53
N ALA A 28 -4.49 3.22 1.49
CA ALA A 28 -3.33 4.01 1.90
C ALA A 28 -2.24 4.10 0.81
N GLY A 29 -1.99 3.03 0.05
CA GLY A 29 -0.94 2.98 -0.97
C GLY A 29 -1.16 3.90 -2.17
N VAL A 30 -2.41 4.24 -2.50
CA VAL A 30 -2.72 5.16 -3.60
C VAL A 30 -2.05 6.53 -3.44
N TYR A 31 -1.89 7.02 -2.20
CA TYR A 31 -1.28 8.31 -1.92
C TYR A 31 0.23 8.35 -2.23
N PRO A 32 1.09 7.48 -1.65
CA PRO A 32 2.51 7.45 -1.98
C PRO A 32 2.76 7.08 -3.45
N ILE A 33 1.92 6.24 -4.07
CA ILE A 33 2.01 5.95 -5.52
C ILE A 33 1.79 7.23 -6.32
N THR A 34 0.67 7.93 -6.08
CA THR A 34 0.32 9.14 -6.83
C THR A 34 1.35 10.23 -6.58
N TYR A 35 1.82 10.38 -5.35
CA TYR A 35 2.86 11.34 -4.99
C TYR A 35 4.17 11.06 -5.73
N ALA A 36 4.62 9.80 -5.78
CA ALA A 36 5.84 9.44 -6.49
C ALA A 36 5.73 9.72 -8.00
N VAL A 37 4.62 9.32 -8.63
CA VAL A 37 4.36 9.59 -10.06
C VAL A 37 4.29 11.09 -10.33
N HIS A 38 3.60 11.85 -9.48
CA HIS A 38 3.48 13.29 -9.61
C HIS A 38 4.84 13.99 -9.47
N LEU A 39 5.64 13.61 -8.48
CA LEU A 39 6.97 14.18 -8.23
C LEU A 39 7.94 13.91 -9.38
N MET A 40 7.90 12.70 -9.94
CA MET A 40 8.77 12.32 -11.06
C MET A 40 8.25 12.84 -12.41
N GLY A 41 6.98 13.24 -12.50
CA GLY A 41 6.36 13.72 -13.74
C GLY A 41 6.16 12.63 -14.79
N GLN A 42 6.28 11.36 -14.42
CA GLN A 42 6.26 10.21 -15.33
C GLN A 42 5.89 8.91 -14.61
N LEU A 43 5.54 7.88 -15.38
CA LEU A 43 5.29 6.53 -14.87
C LEU A 43 6.61 5.76 -14.67
N PRO A 44 6.66 4.83 -13.71
CA PRO A 44 7.84 3.98 -13.54
C PRO A 44 8.03 3.03 -14.73
N LEU A 45 9.29 2.79 -15.10
CA LEU A 45 9.69 1.80 -16.09
C LEU A 45 9.54 0.37 -15.57
N GLN A 46 9.72 0.17 -14.26
CA GLN A 46 9.58 -1.12 -13.61
C GLN A 46 8.93 -0.98 -12.24
N VAL A 47 8.06 -1.93 -11.90
CA VAL A 47 7.42 -2.06 -10.60
C VAL A 47 7.73 -3.43 -10.02
N MET A 48 8.25 -3.47 -8.79
CA MET A 48 8.38 -4.69 -8.00
C MET A 48 7.62 -4.49 -6.69
N ALA A 49 6.85 -5.47 -6.24
CA ALA A 49 6.03 -5.34 -5.04
C ALA A 49 5.96 -6.63 -4.24
N THR A 50 5.76 -6.50 -2.94
CA THR A 50 5.47 -7.59 -2.01
C THR A 50 4.47 -7.11 -0.96
N GLY A 51 3.75 -8.04 -0.33
CA GLY A 51 2.77 -7.70 0.69
C GLY A 51 2.37 -8.87 1.58
N VAL A 52 1.73 -8.54 2.68
CA VAL A 52 1.14 -9.45 3.65
C VAL A 52 -0.37 -9.37 3.50
N PHE A 53 -1.00 -10.55 3.42
CA PHE A 53 -2.43 -10.70 3.21
C PHE A 53 -3.04 -11.44 4.39
N LEU A 54 -4.29 -11.10 4.71
CA LEU A 54 -5.13 -11.92 5.58
C LEU A 54 -5.69 -13.11 4.81
N ASP A 55 -6.20 -14.12 5.51
CA ASP A 55 -6.90 -15.27 4.91
C ASP A 55 -8.11 -14.86 4.06
N SER A 56 -8.70 -13.69 4.35
CA SER A 56 -9.77 -13.09 3.55
C SER A 56 -9.32 -12.54 2.19
N GLY A 57 -8.01 -12.52 1.90
CA GLY A 57 -7.43 -11.97 0.67
C GLY A 57 -7.20 -10.46 0.68
N ILE A 58 -7.49 -9.78 1.79
CA ILE A 58 -7.22 -8.34 1.97
C ILE A 58 -5.73 -8.13 2.29
N ASP A 59 -5.07 -7.22 1.56
CA ASP A 59 -3.69 -6.82 1.89
C ASP A 59 -3.68 -5.88 3.11
N VAL A 60 -2.85 -6.19 4.10
CA VAL A 60 -2.71 -5.39 5.33
C VAL A 60 -1.40 -4.62 5.38
N GLN A 61 -0.42 -5.03 4.58
CA GLN A 61 0.83 -4.32 4.42
C GLN A 61 1.42 -4.62 3.05
N ASN A 62 2.01 -3.61 2.41
CA ASN A 62 2.75 -3.78 1.18
C ASN A 62 3.98 -2.86 1.11
N CYS A 63 4.94 -3.30 0.31
CA CYS A 63 6.10 -2.53 -0.12
C CYS A 63 6.20 -2.60 -1.65
N ILE A 64 6.49 -1.46 -2.27
CA ILE A 64 6.60 -1.29 -3.72
C ILE A 64 7.90 -0.56 -4.03
N LEU A 65 8.63 -1.07 -5.02
CA LEU A 65 9.79 -0.42 -5.62
C LEU A 65 9.40 0.03 -7.03
N PHE A 66 9.54 1.32 -7.27
CA PHE A 66 9.46 1.93 -8.60
C PHE A 66 10.86 2.22 -9.10
N LYS A 67 11.17 1.78 -10.31
CA LYS A 67 12.34 2.23 -11.06
C LYS A 67 11.86 3.16 -12.17
N PHE A 68 12.37 4.38 -12.21
CA PHE A 68 12.13 5.33 -13.27
C PHE A 68 13.26 5.28 -14.32
N ASP A 69 13.04 5.88 -15.49
CA ASP A 69 14.05 5.93 -16.56
C ASP A 69 15.27 6.82 -16.22
N THR A 70 15.14 7.71 -15.24
CA THR A 70 16.16 8.63 -14.73
C THR A 70 17.15 8.00 -13.75
N ASP A 71 17.27 6.66 -13.72
CA ASP A 71 18.01 5.89 -12.72
C ASP A 71 17.58 6.13 -11.25
N VAL A 72 16.41 6.75 -11.05
CA VAL A 72 15.81 6.96 -9.73
C VAL A 72 15.00 5.74 -9.32
N ILE A 73 15.20 5.31 -8.06
CA ILE A 73 14.38 4.28 -7.42
C ILE A 73 13.58 4.91 -6.29
N ALA A 74 12.26 4.75 -6.32
CA ALA A 74 11.38 5.13 -5.22
C ALA A 74 10.89 3.89 -4.48
N MET A 75 11.09 3.87 -3.16
CA MET A 75 10.54 2.84 -2.27
C MET A 75 9.30 3.38 -1.57
N LEU A 76 8.18 2.69 -1.75
CA LEU A 76 6.87 3.01 -1.20
C LEU A 76 6.42 1.90 -0.26
N SER A 77 5.75 2.25 0.82
CA SER A 77 5.12 1.25 1.68
C SER A 77 3.76 1.75 2.15
N SER A 78 2.83 0.81 2.36
CA SER A 78 1.56 1.11 2.99
C SER A 78 1.07 0.01 3.89
N ALA A 79 0.28 0.37 4.91
CA ALA A 79 -0.19 -0.58 5.91
C ALA A 79 -1.54 -0.16 6.51
N ILE A 80 -2.43 -1.12 6.73
CA ILE A 80 -3.63 -0.98 7.55
C ILE A 80 -3.62 -2.07 8.61
N ASN A 81 -3.75 -1.68 9.88
CA ASN A 81 -3.80 -2.64 11.00
C ASN A 81 -2.66 -3.68 10.99
N ALA A 82 -1.48 -3.29 10.51
CA ALA A 82 -0.31 -4.16 10.53
C ALA A 82 0.10 -4.39 11.98
N GLU A 83 -0.04 -5.63 12.46
CA GLU A 83 0.56 -6.03 13.73
C GLU A 83 2.08 -5.95 13.58
N VAL A 84 2.73 -5.17 14.42
CA VAL A 84 4.19 -5.21 14.53
C VAL A 84 4.52 -6.59 15.10
N GLY A 85 5.24 -7.41 14.32
CA GLY A 85 5.58 -8.78 14.72
C GLY A 85 6.10 -8.84 16.17
N LYS A 86 5.57 -9.79 16.93
CA LYS A 86 6.01 -10.11 18.30
C LYS A 86 7.49 -10.48 18.36
#